data_AF-A0A1C4FLZ5-F1
#
_entry.id   AF-A0A1C4FLZ5-F1
#
_cell.length_a   1.000
_cell.length_b   1.000
_cell.length_c   1.000
_cell.angle_alpha   90.00
_cell.angle_beta   90.00
_cell.angle_gamma   90.00
#
_symmetry.space_group_name_H-M   'P 1'
#
loop_
_entity.id
_entity.type
_entity.pdbx_description
1 polymer ?
#
loop_
_entity_poly.entity_id
_entity_poly.type
_entity_poly.pdbx_seq_one_letter_code
_entity_poly.pdbx_strand_id
1 'polypeptide(L)'
;MFSDIFHTHDWDAVRESIYSKTSHDVERALQRTQRTLEDFKALIAPAALPYLETMARKSQALTRQRFGKTIQLYVPLYLSNVCQNICTYCAFSMDNLIPRKTLTDAEILEEVAVLKAMGYEHVLLVTGEASQQVGVAYLQNAIRLIKPYFANISLEVQPLQEAEYALLIKEGLHTVLVYQETYRAANYKQYHPKGRKSNFEYRLATPDRLGKAGIHKIGLGTLIGLEDWRTDACFTALHLQYLEQTYWQTRYSISFPRLRPIAQAEGSKSFAHFMEDAELVQLICAYRLFRDDLEIAMSTREQETFRDHAVQLGITSMSAGSKTNPGGYAVAPQSLEQFEISDERSPAVIADMIRAQGYEPVWKDWDQTLL
;
A
#
# COMPACT_ATOMS: atom_id res chain seq x y z
N MET A 1 -10.26 7.29 -19.44
CA MET A 1 -9.19 6.77 -18.54
C MET A 1 -9.11 7.69 -17.34
N PHE A 2 -8.44 7.31 -16.25
CA PHE A 2 -8.35 8.19 -15.09
C PHE A 2 -7.65 9.52 -15.42
N SER A 3 -6.64 9.50 -16.31
CA SER A 3 -5.91 10.68 -16.78
C SER A 3 -6.84 11.81 -17.23
N ASP A 4 -7.93 11.47 -17.92
CA ASP A 4 -8.89 12.45 -18.45
C ASP A 4 -9.59 13.20 -17.31
N ILE A 5 -9.93 12.50 -16.22
CA ILE A 5 -10.54 13.07 -15.01
C ILE A 5 -9.48 13.81 -14.18
N PHE A 6 -8.28 13.25 -14.07
CA PHE A 6 -7.18 13.86 -13.34
C PHE A 6 -6.87 15.26 -13.88
N HIS A 7 -6.80 15.42 -15.21
CA HIS A 7 -6.51 16.71 -15.84
C HIS A 7 -7.63 17.75 -15.72
N THR A 8 -8.85 17.37 -15.31
CA THR A 8 -9.90 18.36 -15.00
C THR A 8 -9.79 18.92 -13.58
N HIS A 9 -8.86 18.43 -12.77
CA HIS A 9 -8.69 18.84 -11.37
C HIS A 9 -7.35 19.55 -11.18
N ASP A 10 -7.41 20.81 -10.77
CA ASP A 10 -6.22 21.57 -10.41
C ASP A 10 -5.78 21.26 -8.98
N TRP A 11 -4.48 21.00 -8.80
CA TRP A 11 -3.90 20.61 -7.52
C TRP A 11 -4.07 21.70 -6.44
N ASP A 12 -3.75 22.94 -6.78
CA ASP A 12 -3.74 24.05 -5.82
C ASP A 12 -5.18 24.45 -5.45
N ALA A 13 -6.12 24.41 -6.40
CA ALA A 13 -7.54 24.61 -6.14
C ALA A 13 -8.14 23.50 -5.24
N VAL A 14 -7.75 22.24 -5.43
CA VAL A 14 -8.17 21.14 -4.53
C VAL A 14 -7.60 21.36 -3.13
N ARG A 15 -6.33 21.74 -3.03
CA ARG A 15 -5.70 22.08 -1.75
C ARG A 15 -6.45 23.21 -1.05
N GLU A 16 -6.68 24.34 -1.71
CA GLU A 16 -7.44 25.47 -1.16
C GLU A 16 -8.85 25.06 -0.73
N SER A 17 -9.53 24.23 -1.54
CA SER A 17 -10.85 23.69 -1.23
C SER A 17 -10.86 22.83 0.05
N ILE A 18 -9.79 22.08 0.34
CA ILE A 18 -9.67 21.30 1.59
C ILE A 18 -9.43 22.23 2.78
N TYR A 19 -8.47 23.13 2.67
CA TYR A 19 -8.07 24.01 3.78
C TYR A 19 -9.14 25.08 4.12
N SER A 20 -10.07 25.35 3.21
CA SER A 20 -11.22 26.23 3.46
C SER A 20 -12.42 25.54 4.10
N LYS A 21 -12.40 24.22 4.32
CA LYS A 21 -13.53 23.49 4.93
C LYS A 21 -13.74 23.94 6.38
N THR A 22 -15.01 24.07 6.75
CA THR A 22 -15.45 24.54 8.06
C THR A 22 -15.95 23.39 8.93
N SER A 23 -16.14 23.63 10.23
CA SER A 23 -16.80 22.68 11.14
C SER A 23 -18.17 22.23 10.64
N HIS A 24 -18.96 23.15 10.08
CA HIS A 24 -20.27 22.84 9.50
C HIS A 24 -20.17 21.87 8.31
N ASP A 25 -19.12 21.97 7.49
CA ASP A 25 -18.89 21.01 6.41
C ASP A 25 -18.57 19.61 6.94
N VAL A 26 -17.79 19.53 8.02
CA VAL A 26 -17.45 18.27 8.70
C VAL A 26 -18.70 17.64 9.30
N GLU A 27 -19.50 18.42 10.03
CA GLU A 27 -20.75 17.95 10.64
C GLU A 27 -21.72 17.39 9.59
N ARG A 28 -21.86 18.07 8.45
CA ARG A 28 -22.63 17.59 7.31
C ARG A 28 -22.08 16.27 6.76
N ALA A 29 -20.77 16.15 6.59
CA ALA A 29 -20.11 14.92 6.12
C ALA A 29 -20.28 13.74 7.10
N LEU A 30 -20.31 14.00 8.41
CA LEU A 30 -20.49 12.99 9.46
C LEU A 30 -21.93 12.45 9.54
N GLN A 31 -22.91 13.28 9.17
CA GLN A 31 -24.34 12.92 9.17
C GLN A 31 -24.73 12.09 7.93
N ARG A 32 -24.02 12.21 6.82
CA ARG A 32 -24.30 11.44 5.60
C ARG A 32 -23.92 9.96 5.75
N THR A 33 -24.71 9.09 5.13
CA THR A 33 -24.42 7.65 5.01
C THR A 33 -23.48 7.37 3.83
N GLN A 34 -23.77 7.96 2.67
CA GLN A 34 -22.90 7.97 1.50
C GLN A 34 -22.24 9.34 1.34
N ARG A 35 -20.91 9.37 1.27
CA ARG A 35 -20.11 10.59 1.20
C ARG A 35 -19.58 10.83 -0.20
N THR A 36 -19.65 12.08 -0.63
CA THR A 36 -19.03 12.52 -1.89
C THR A 36 -17.57 12.90 -1.67
N LEU A 37 -16.85 13.21 -2.75
CA LEU A 37 -15.49 13.72 -2.66
C LEU A 37 -15.41 15.04 -1.87
N GLU A 38 -16.44 15.88 -1.92
CA GLU A 38 -16.51 17.11 -1.12
C GLU A 38 -16.65 16.83 0.38
N ASP A 39 -17.36 15.77 0.75
CA ASP A 39 -17.45 15.33 2.13
C ASP A 39 -16.10 14.74 2.58
N PHE A 40 -15.40 13.99 1.71
CA PHE A 40 -14.06 13.49 2.01
C PHE A 40 -13.06 14.63 2.27
N LYS A 41 -13.07 15.69 1.43
CA LYS A 41 -12.26 16.90 1.67
C LYS A 41 -12.51 17.50 3.04
N ALA A 42 -13.76 17.55 3.50
CA ALA A 42 -14.09 18.03 4.84
C ALA A 42 -13.52 17.11 5.93
N LEU A 43 -13.62 15.80 5.77
CA LEU A 43 -13.15 14.81 6.76
C LEU A 43 -11.62 14.80 6.93
N ILE A 44 -10.85 15.16 5.88
CA ILE A 44 -9.39 15.26 5.96
C ILE A 44 -8.89 16.67 6.28
N ALA A 45 -9.75 17.69 6.26
CA ALA A 45 -9.37 19.07 6.55
C ALA A 45 -8.94 19.25 8.02
N PRO A 46 -8.12 20.27 8.35
CA PRO A 46 -7.79 20.58 9.73
C PRO A 46 -9.02 20.81 10.64
N ALA A 47 -10.11 21.35 10.07
CA ALA A 47 -11.37 21.55 10.77
C ALA A 47 -12.02 20.26 11.31
N ALA A 48 -11.63 19.09 10.80
CA ALA A 48 -12.13 17.80 11.27
C ALA A 48 -11.35 17.21 12.46
N LEU A 49 -10.18 17.76 12.83
CA LEU A 49 -9.40 17.27 13.98
C LEU A 49 -10.21 17.24 15.30
N PRO A 50 -11.03 18.24 15.65
CA PRO A 50 -11.88 18.18 16.85
C PRO A 50 -12.93 17.05 16.83
N TYR A 51 -13.21 16.47 15.66
CA TYR A 51 -14.21 15.42 15.47
C TYR A 51 -13.59 14.01 15.40
N LEU A 52 -12.29 13.87 15.65
CA LEU A 52 -11.54 12.63 15.46
C LEU A 52 -12.15 11.44 16.20
N GLU A 53 -12.58 11.63 17.46
CA GLU A 53 -13.24 10.58 18.25
C GLU A 53 -14.57 10.13 17.60
N THR A 54 -15.34 11.07 17.06
CA THR A 54 -16.60 10.76 16.36
C THR A 54 -16.32 10.00 15.06
N MET A 55 -15.27 10.39 14.33
CA MET A 55 -14.82 9.70 13.13
C MET A 55 -14.35 8.28 13.45
N ALA A 56 -13.54 8.10 14.51
CA ALA A 56 -13.03 6.81 14.95
C ALA A 56 -14.14 5.83 15.32
N ARG A 57 -15.14 6.27 16.09
CA ARG A 57 -16.30 5.42 16.45
C ARG A 57 -17.09 4.98 15.23
N LYS A 58 -17.35 5.90 14.28
CA LYS A 58 -18.04 5.57 13.03
C LYS A 58 -17.20 4.64 12.15
N SER A 59 -15.89 4.88 12.06
CA SER A 59 -14.94 4.04 11.33
C SER A 59 -14.95 2.61 11.87
N GLN A 60 -14.85 2.45 13.20
CA GLN A 60 -14.92 1.15 13.86
C GLN A 60 -16.24 0.43 13.58
N ALA A 61 -17.38 1.14 13.70
CA ALA A 61 -18.70 0.56 13.47
C ALA A 61 -18.86 0.07 12.01
N LEU A 62 -18.48 0.89 11.03
CA LEU A 62 -18.55 0.53 9.60
C LEU A 62 -17.61 -0.63 9.28
N THR A 63 -16.40 -0.62 9.83
CA THR A 63 -15.43 -1.71 9.64
C THR A 63 -15.99 -3.03 10.17
N ARG A 64 -16.57 -3.02 11.38
CA ARG A 64 -17.20 -4.21 11.96
C ARG A 64 -18.41 -4.69 11.17
N GLN A 65 -19.18 -3.76 10.61
CA GLN A 65 -20.33 -4.10 9.78
C GLN A 65 -19.92 -4.82 8.48
N ARG A 66 -18.82 -4.39 7.85
CA ARG A 66 -18.39 -4.92 6.54
C ARG A 66 -17.41 -6.08 6.63
N PHE A 67 -16.47 -6.03 7.58
CA PHE A 67 -15.37 -7.00 7.73
C PHE A 67 -15.46 -7.82 9.02
N GLY A 68 -16.42 -7.55 9.90
CA GLY A 68 -16.46 -8.19 11.22
C GLY A 68 -15.27 -7.78 12.09
N LYS A 69 -14.80 -8.71 12.92
CA LYS A 69 -13.64 -8.49 13.81
C LYS A 69 -12.43 -9.29 13.34
N THR A 70 -12.12 -9.24 12.06
CA THR A 70 -10.97 -9.95 11.48
C THR A 70 -9.88 -8.99 11.06
N ILE A 71 -8.62 -9.40 11.20
CA ILE A 71 -7.47 -8.72 10.62
C ILE A 71 -6.71 -9.73 9.76
N GLN A 72 -6.68 -9.52 8.44
CA GLN A 72 -5.93 -10.37 7.53
C GLN A 72 -4.42 -10.12 7.70
N LEU A 73 -3.66 -11.19 7.86
CA LEU A 73 -2.21 -11.13 7.96
C LEU A 73 -1.57 -11.46 6.61
N TYR A 74 -0.61 -10.64 6.20
CA TYR A 74 0.21 -10.85 5.01
C TYR A 74 1.69 -10.60 5.30
N VAL A 75 2.57 -11.02 4.40
CA VAL A 75 4.00 -10.82 4.58
C VAL A 75 4.68 -10.41 3.27
N PRO A 76 5.53 -9.36 3.26
CA PRO A 76 6.31 -9.03 2.08
C PRO A 76 7.49 -9.99 1.91
N LEU A 77 7.71 -10.47 0.69
CA LEU A 77 8.89 -11.22 0.28
C LEU A 77 9.61 -10.43 -0.82
N TYR A 78 10.72 -9.80 -0.45
CA TYR A 78 11.56 -9.07 -1.39
C TYR A 78 12.38 -10.07 -2.21
N LEU A 79 12.20 -10.04 -3.52
CA LEU A 79 12.88 -10.93 -4.45
C LEU A 79 14.14 -10.29 -5.05
N SER A 80 14.19 -8.96 -5.12
CA SER A 80 15.36 -8.25 -5.64
C SER A 80 15.38 -6.78 -5.22
N ASN A 81 16.60 -6.27 -4.99
CA ASN A 81 16.85 -4.84 -4.78
C ASN A 81 17.45 -4.15 -6.02
N VAL A 82 17.52 -4.83 -7.17
CA VAL A 82 18.03 -4.24 -8.42
C VAL A 82 16.99 -3.27 -8.98
N CYS A 83 17.39 -2.02 -9.23
CA CYS A 83 16.52 -0.99 -9.76
C CYS A 83 17.27 -0.07 -10.73
N GLN A 84 16.61 0.34 -11.80
CA GLN A 84 17.10 1.26 -12.83
C GLN A 84 16.54 2.68 -12.66
N ASN A 85 15.66 2.90 -11.68
CA ASN A 85 15.14 4.22 -11.38
C ASN A 85 16.03 4.95 -10.37
N ILE A 86 16.03 6.27 -10.45
CA ILE A 86 16.51 7.14 -9.38
C ILE A 86 15.30 7.68 -8.66
N CYS A 87 15.12 7.30 -7.40
CA CYS A 87 14.05 7.78 -6.53
C CYS A 87 14.68 8.37 -5.27
N THR A 88 14.43 9.66 -4.99
CA THR A 88 15.18 10.40 -3.95
C THR A 88 14.93 9.91 -2.53
N TYR A 89 13.93 9.05 -2.34
CA TYR A 89 13.45 8.54 -1.06
C TYR A 89 13.64 7.02 -0.89
N CYS A 90 14.28 6.32 -1.83
CA CYS A 90 14.35 4.85 -1.82
C CYS A 90 15.78 4.33 -1.68
N ALA A 91 16.04 3.42 -0.75
CA ALA A 91 17.35 2.79 -0.61
C ALA A 91 17.77 2.00 -1.87
N PHE A 92 16.81 1.46 -2.62
CA PHE A 92 17.11 0.70 -3.84
C PHE A 92 17.40 1.59 -5.06
N SER A 93 17.38 2.91 -4.91
CA SER A 93 17.68 3.86 -5.99
C SER A 93 18.98 3.50 -6.72
N MET A 94 19.00 3.64 -8.05
CA MET A 94 20.12 3.21 -8.91
C MET A 94 21.44 3.91 -8.54
N ASP A 95 21.37 5.16 -8.11
CA ASP A 95 22.49 6.00 -7.68
C ASP A 95 22.97 5.70 -6.26
N ASN A 96 22.24 4.87 -5.50
CA ASN A 96 22.72 4.33 -4.25
C ASN A 96 23.59 3.10 -4.50
N LEU A 97 24.90 3.22 -4.25
CA LEU A 97 25.90 2.18 -4.53
C LEU A 97 25.89 1.10 -3.44
N ILE A 98 24.92 0.19 -3.56
CA ILE A 98 24.66 -0.88 -2.59
C ILE A 98 24.89 -2.26 -3.23
N PRO A 99 25.23 -3.29 -2.45
CA PRO A 99 25.25 -4.66 -2.95
C PRO A 99 23.88 -5.07 -3.50
N ARG A 100 23.86 -5.47 -4.77
CA ARG A 100 22.64 -5.88 -5.46
C ARG A 100 22.42 -7.39 -5.31
N LYS A 101 21.20 -7.78 -4.96
CA LYS A 101 20.76 -9.16 -4.78
C LYS A 101 19.47 -9.39 -5.54
N THR A 102 19.42 -10.48 -6.27
CA THR A 102 18.21 -11.06 -6.86
C THR A 102 18.21 -12.53 -6.45
N LEU A 103 17.09 -13.00 -5.90
CA LEU A 103 16.98 -14.38 -5.44
C LEU A 103 16.91 -15.35 -6.63
N THR A 104 17.53 -16.50 -6.47
CA THR A 104 17.35 -17.65 -7.37
C THR A 104 16.14 -18.48 -6.94
N ASP A 105 15.68 -19.40 -7.79
CA ASP A 105 14.54 -20.29 -7.46
C ASP A 105 14.76 -21.07 -6.15
N ALA A 106 15.98 -21.58 -5.92
CA ALA A 106 16.31 -22.28 -4.68
C ALA A 106 16.19 -21.35 -3.46
N GLU A 107 16.73 -20.14 -3.56
CA GLU A 107 16.66 -19.13 -2.50
C GLU A 107 15.21 -18.66 -2.25
N ILE A 108 14.39 -18.54 -3.30
CA ILE A 108 12.95 -18.24 -3.15
C ILE A 108 12.30 -19.35 -2.32
N LEU A 109 12.55 -20.62 -2.62
CA LEU A 109 11.96 -21.73 -1.88
C LEU A 109 12.43 -21.79 -0.41
N GLU A 110 13.66 -21.41 -0.12
CA GLU A 110 14.16 -21.29 1.27
C GLU A 110 13.39 -20.22 2.05
N GLU A 111 13.19 -19.04 1.46
CA GLU A 111 12.38 -17.98 2.06
C GLU A 111 10.92 -18.44 2.26
N VAL A 112 10.34 -19.10 1.25
CA VAL A 112 8.98 -19.65 1.32
C VAL A 112 8.86 -20.65 2.47
N ALA A 113 9.84 -21.55 2.66
CA ALA A 113 9.81 -22.51 3.75
C ALA A 113 9.71 -21.82 5.13
N VAL A 114 10.46 -20.73 5.34
CA VAL A 114 10.37 -19.94 6.58
C VAL A 114 9.01 -19.28 6.74
N LEU A 115 8.50 -18.63 5.69
CA LEU A 115 7.20 -17.96 5.72
C LEU A 115 6.04 -18.94 5.97
N LYS A 116 6.11 -20.15 5.41
CA LYS A 116 5.14 -21.21 5.67
C LYS A 116 5.23 -21.76 7.09
N ALA A 117 6.44 -21.90 7.64
CA ALA A 117 6.62 -22.26 9.04
C ALA A 117 6.05 -21.19 10.01
N MET A 118 5.99 -19.93 9.58
CA MET A 118 5.32 -18.84 10.32
C MET A 118 3.78 -18.85 10.16
N GLY A 119 3.22 -19.67 9.27
CA GLY A 119 1.78 -19.84 9.08
C GLY A 119 1.14 -18.96 7.99
N TYR A 120 1.93 -18.25 7.18
CA TYR A 120 1.38 -17.34 6.15
C TYR A 120 0.79 -18.08 4.94
N GLU A 121 -0.41 -17.66 4.51
CA GLU A 121 -1.01 -18.04 3.22
C GLU A 121 -1.11 -16.87 2.23
N HIS A 122 -0.77 -15.66 2.68
CA HIS A 122 -0.76 -14.45 1.86
C HIS A 122 0.63 -13.82 1.81
N VAL A 123 1.23 -13.84 0.62
CA VAL A 123 2.55 -13.26 0.36
C VAL A 123 2.47 -12.10 -0.63
N LEU A 124 3.25 -11.05 -0.37
CA LEU A 124 3.44 -9.91 -1.27
C LEU A 124 4.85 -9.95 -1.86
N LEU A 125 4.98 -10.24 -3.15
CA LEU A 125 6.28 -10.21 -3.81
C LEU A 125 6.66 -8.77 -4.17
N VAL A 126 7.89 -8.40 -3.82
CA VAL A 126 8.42 -7.05 -4.04
C VAL A 126 9.74 -7.12 -4.81
N THR A 127 9.91 -6.25 -5.79
CA THR A 127 11.18 -6.06 -6.51
C THR A 127 11.48 -4.58 -6.70
N GLY A 128 12.75 -4.25 -6.92
CA GLY A 128 13.10 -3.05 -7.66
C GLY A 128 12.64 -3.13 -9.13
N GLU A 129 12.85 -2.06 -9.89
CA GLU A 129 12.46 -1.99 -11.31
C GLU A 129 13.69 -2.17 -12.21
N ALA A 130 13.93 -3.39 -12.67
CA ALA A 130 14.96 -3.70 -13.66
C ALA A 130 14.44 -4.74 -14.66
N SER A 131 13.77 -4.25 -15.70
CA SER A 131 12.99 -5.06 -16.65
C SER A 131 13.73 -6.23 -17.31
N GLN A 132 15.05 -6.16 -17.45
CA GLN A 132 15.86 -7.27 -17.98
C GLN A 132 16.12 -8.38 -16.96
N GLN A 133 16.27 -8.06 -15.69
CA GLN A 133 16.65 -9.01 -14.64
C GLN A 133 15.44 -9.51 -13.84
N VAL A 134 14.53 -8.60 -13.50
CA VAL A 134 13.30 -8.88 -12.73
C VAL A 134 12.05 -8.48 -13.52
N GLY A 135 12.09 -8.75 -14.82
CA GLY A 135 10.96 -8.56 -15.74
C GLY A 135 9.88 -9.61 -15.58
N VAL A 136 8.92 -9.60 -16.51
CA VAL A 136 7.74 -10.47 -16.48
C VAL A 136 8.09 -11.95 -16.43
N ALA A 137 9.12 -12.40 -17.16
CA ALA A 137 9.54 -13.80 -17.14
C ALA A 137 10.00 -14.27 -15.75
N TYR A 138 10.75 -13.45 -15.03
CA TYR A 138 11.18 -13.74 -13.66
C TYR A 138 9.99 -13.76 -12.69
N LEU A 139 9.12 -12.76 -12.77
CA LEU A 139 7.92 -12.69 -11.93
C LEU A 139 6.96 -13.86 -12.19
N GLN A 140 6.78 -14.23 -13.46
CA GLN A 140 5.98 -15.38 -13.86
C GLN A 140 6.53 -16.69 -13.27
N ASN A 141 7.86 -16.88 -13.34
CA ASN A 141 8.51 -18.03 -12.74
C ASN A 141 8.34 -18.06 -11.22
N ALA A 142 8.58 -16.93 -10.55
CA ALA A 142 8.40 -16.82 -9.10
C ALA A 142 6.96 -17.13 -8.67
N ILE A 143 5.95 -16.60 -9.38
CA ILE A 143 4.53 -16.91 -9.10
C ILE A 143 4.27 -18.42 -9.25
N ARG A 144 4.71 -19.04 -10.35
CA ARG A 144 4.55 -20.49 -10.56
C ARG A 144 5.21 -21.31 -9.46
N LEU A 145 6.41 -20.92 -9.06
CA LEU A 145 7.20 -21.60 -8.04
C LEU A 145 6.51 -21.60 -6.68
N ILE A 146 5.91 -20.47 -6.29
CA ILE A 146 5.31 -20.31 -4.96
C ILE A 146 3.81 -20.60 -4.90
N LYS A 147 3.11 -20.66 -6.04
CA LYS A 147 1.67 -20.95 -6.12
C LYS A 147 1.21 -22.15 -5.30
N PRO A 148 1.94 -23.29 -5.25
CA PRO A 148 1.53 -24.43 -4.43
C PRO A 148 1.53 -24.15 -2.91
N TYR A 149 2.20 -23.09 -2.46
CA TYR A 149 2.43 -22.81 -1.05
C TYR A 149 1.55 -21.68 -0.50
N PHE A 150 1.08 -20.75 -1.33
CA PHE A 150 0.30 -19.60 -0.87
C PHE A 150 -1.08 -19.56 -1.54
N ALA A 151 -2.11 -19.36 -0.73
CA ALA A 151 -3.46 -19.14 -1.22
C ALA A 151 -3.63 -17.78 -1.93
N ASN A 152 -2.85 -16.77 -1.54
CA ASN A 152 -2.91 -15.42 -2.10
C ASN A 152 -1.51 -14.88 -2.42
N ILE A 153 -1.30 -14.49 -3.68
CA ILE A 153 -0.07 -13.88 -4.16
C ILE A 153 -0.38 -12.46 -4.63
N SER A 154 0.27 -11.49 -4.00
CA SER A 154 0.25 -10.09 -4.39
C SER A 154 1.57 -9.67 -5.04
N LEU A 155 1.55 -8.64 -5.88
CA LEU A 155 2.76 -7.97 -6.40
C LEU A 155 2.78 -6.49 -5.99
N GLU A 156 3.97 -6.01 -5.63
CA GLU A 156 4.32 -4.58 -5.60
C GLU A 156 5.65 -4.41 -6.36
N VAL A 157 5.53 -4.21 -7.67
CA VAL A 157 6.64 -4.22 -8.64
C VAL A 157 6.47 -3.09 -9.66
N GLN A 158 7.34 -3.01 -10.66
CA GLN A 158 7.21 -2.03 -11.74
C GLN A 158 5.87 -2.12 -12.48
N PRO A 159 5.33 -1.00 -12.99
CA PRO A 159 4.15 -1.03 -13.84
C PRO A 159 4.36 -1.82 -15.14
N LEU A 160 3.50 -2.81 -15.38
CA LEU A 160 3.51 -3.69 -16.55
C LEU A 160 2.46 -3.27 -17.58
N GLN A 161 2.51 -3.88 -18.76
CA GLN A 161 1.49 -3.79 -19.79
C GLN A 161 0.27 -4.64 -19.43
N GLU A 162 -0.88 -4.31 -20.03
CA GLU A 162 -2.14 -5.04 -19.82
C GLU A 162 -2.02 -6.54 -20.14
N ALA A 163 -1.42 -6.89 -21.28
CA ALA A 163 -1.22 -8.29 -21.68
C ALA A 163 -0.28 -9.06 -20.72
N GLU A 164 0.69 -8.37 -20.12
CA GLU A 164 1.61 -8.95 -19.14
C GLU A 164 0.88 -9.23 -17.82
N TYR A 165 0.01 -8.31 -17.36
CA TYR A 165 -0.86 -8.58 -16.22
C TYR A 165 -1.82 -9.73 -16.48
N ALA A 166 -2.46 -9.78 -17.66
CA ALA A 166 -3.35 -10.87 -18.05
C ALA A 166 -2.63 -12.24 -18.04
N LEU A 167 -1.34 -12.26 -18.42
CA LEU A 167 -0.51 -13.45 -18.32
C LEU A 167 -0.28 -13.86 -16.86
N LEU A 168 0.14 -12.94 -16.00
CA LEU A 168 0.43 -13.24 -14.59
C LEU A 168 -0.82 -13.63 -13.80
N ILE A 169 -1.98 -13.06 -14.12
CA ILE A 169 -3.28 -13.42 -13.52
C ILE A 169 -3.57 -14.91 -13.76
N LYS A 170 -3.38 -15.40 -14.99
CA LYS A 170 -3.57 -16.83 -15.32
C LYS A 170 -2.65 -17.75 -14.53
N GLU A 171 -1.48 -17.27 -14.14
CA GLU A 171 -0.54 -18.04 -13.31
C GLU A 171 -0.97 -18.09 -11.84
N GLY A 172 -1.79 -17.16 -11.37
CA GLY A 172 -2.26 -17.11 -9.98
C GLY A 172 -2.02 -15.77 -9.28
N LEU A 173 -1.64 -14.72 -10.01
CA LEU A 173 -1.58 -13.37 -9.45
C LEU A 173 -2.98 -12.87 -9.07
N HIS A 174 -3.16 -12.52 -7.80
CA HIS A 174 -4.46 -12.09 -7.26
C HIS A 174 -4.54 -10.57 -7.07
N THR A 175 -3.50 -9.95 -6.52
CA THR A 175 -3.50 -8.54 -6.13
C THR A 175 -2.30 -7.82 -6.72
N VAL A 176 -2.47 -6.56 -7.15
CA VAL A 176 -1.34 -5.68 -7.45
C VAL A 176 -1.46 -4.39 -6.65
N LEU A 177 -0.42 -4.05 -5.89
CA LEU A 177 -0.29 -2.76 -5.22
C LEU A 177 0.59 -1.85 -6.07
N VAL A 178 0.06 -0.67 -6.38
CA VAL A 178 0.77 0.37 -7.13
C VAL A 178 0.50 1.71 -6.49
N TYR A 179 1.51 2.24 -5.81
CA TYR A 179 1.43 3.56 -5.21
C TYR A 179 1.80 4.62 -6.23
N GLN A 180 0.94 5.61 -6.42
CA GLN A 180 1.25 6.75 -7.26
C GLN A 180 2.42 7.57 -6.69
N GLU A 181 2.74 7.38 -5.40
CA GLU A 181 3.73 8.11 -4.61
C GLU A 181 3.27 9.54 -4.32
N THR A 182 3.04 10.33 -5.37
CA THR A 182 2.35 11.62 -5.29
C THR A 182 1.63 11.91 -6.60
N TYR A 183 0.44 12.48 -6.51
CA TYR A 183 -0.38 12.97 -7.61
C TYR A 183 0.02 14.39 -8.05
N ARG A 184 0.97 15.06 -7.37
CA ARG A 184 1.48 16.36 -7.81
C ARG A 184 2.41 16.22 -9.01
N ALA A 185 1.84 16.19 -10.22
CA ALA A 185 2.55 16.00 -11.48
C ALA A 185 3.76 16.94 -11.65
N ALA A 186 3.62 18.21 -11.26
CA ALA A 186 4.67 19.22 -11.37
C ALA A 186 5.96 18.87 -10.59
N ASN A 187 5.82 18.21 -9.44
CA ASN A 187 6.95 17.84 -8.58
C ASN A 187 7.35 16.37 -8.71
N TYR A 188 6.51 15.54 -9.34
CA TYR A 188 6.73 14.11 -9.46
C TYR A 188 8.12 13.75 -9.99
N LYS A 189 8.61 14.46 -11.02
CA LYS A 189 9.93 14.24 -11.62
C LYS A 189 11.09 14.63 -10.70
N GLN A 190 10.87 15.50 -9.71
CA GLN A 190 11.87 15.85 -8.70
C GLN A 190 12.15 14.67 -7.76
N TYR A 191 11.11 13.91 -7.42
CA TYR A 191 11.23 12.68 -6.63
C TYR A 191 11.67 11.48 -7.46
N HIS A 192 11.41 11.50 -8.76
CA HIS A 192 11.77 10.44 -9.71
C HIS A 192 12.63 10.98 -10.87
N PRO A 193 13.87 11.44 -10.64
CA PRO A 193 14.66 12.15 -11.67
C PRO A 193 14.95 11.34 -12.93
N LYS A 194 15.15 10.01 -12.80
CA LYS A 194 15.55 9.13 -13.91
C LYS A 194 14.89 7.75 -13.82
N GLY A 195 14.82 7.07 -14.96
CA GLY A 195 14.22 5.75 -15.13
C GLY A 195 12.76 5.81 -15.55
N ARG A 196 12.14 4.64 -15.77
CA ARG A 196 10.76 4.52 -16.25
C ARG A 196 9.74 5.08 -15.25
N LYS A 197 10.03 4.99 -13.94
CA LYS A 197 9.19 5.57 -12.89
C LYS A 197 9.10 7.10 -12.99
N SER A 198 10.00 7.79 -13.71
CA SER A 198 9.87 9.23 -13.98
C SER A 198 8.68 9.60 -14.87
N ASN A 199 8.11 8.63 -15.61
CA ASN A 199 6.93 8.84 -16.44
C ASN A 199 5.65 8.80 -15.60
N PHE A 200 5.20 10.00 -15.20
CA PHE A 200 3.99 10.20 -14.39
C PHE A 200 2.75 9.56 -15.02
N GLU A 201 2.46 9.85 -16.29
CA GLU A 201 1.27 9.36 -17.00
C GLU A 201 1.24 7.84 -17.10
N TYR A 202 2.39 7.22 -17.40
CA TYR A 202 2.46 5.76 -17.48
C TYR A 202 2.17 5.10 -16.13
N ARG A 203 2.63 5.71 -15.03
CA ARG A 203 2.33 5.23 -13.68
C ARG A 203 0.86 5.48 -13.31
N LEU A 204 0.34 6.68 -13.59
CA LEU A 204 -1.05 7.07 -13.35
C LEU A 204 -2.04 6.13 -14.03
N ALA A 205 -1.74 5.70 -15.26
CA ALA A 205 -2.58 4.77 -16.02
C ALA A 205 -2.44 3.29 -15.61
N THR A 206 -1.63 2.95 -14.60
CA THR A 206 -1.41 1.55 -14.19
C THR A 206 -2.67 0.88 -13.63
N PRO A 207 -3.44 1.52 -12.73
CA PRO A 207 -4.70 0.95 -12.25
C PRO A 207 -5.73 0.69 -13.36
N ASP A 208 -5.78 1.53 -14.40
CA ASP A 208 -6.59 1.27 -15.60
C ASP A 208 -6.14 -0.01 -16.33
N ARG A 209 -4.83 -0.22 -16.54
CA ARG A 209 -4.31 -1.45 -17.16
C ARG A 209 -4.61 -2.69 -16.34
N LEU A 210 -4.55 -2.58 -15.01
CA LEU A 210 -4.90 -3.64 -14.07
C LEU A 210 -6.39 -3.99 -14.14
N GLY A 211 -7.27 -2.98 -14.11
CA GLY A 211 -8.72 -3.16 -14.22
C GLY A 211 -9.11 -3.81 -15.54
N LYS A 212 -8.53 -3.38 -16.67
CA LYS A 212 -8.75 -3.99 -17.99
C LYS A 212 -8.25 -5.43 -18.08
N ALA A 213 -7.13 -5.75 -17.43
CA ALA A 213 -6.61 -7.11 -17.36
C ALA A 213 -7.46 -8.04 -16.47
N GLY A 214 -8.41 -7.50 -15.71
CA GLY A 214 -9.31 -8.29 -14.84
C GLY A 214 -8.65 -8.76 -13.55
N ILE A 215 -7.71 -7.98 -12.99
CA ILE A 215 -7.12 -8.31 -11.68
C ILE A 215 -8.21 -8.33 -10.60
N HIS A 216 -8.10 -9.26 -9.64
CA HIS A 216 -9.08 -9.36 -8.57
C HIS A 216 -9.02 -8.16 -7.61
N LYS A 217 -7.81 -7.71 -7.23
CA LYS A 217 -7.64 -6.57 -6.30
C LYS A 217 -6.55 -5.59 -6.73
N ILE A 218 -6.84 -4.29 -6.62
CA ILE A 218 -5.90 -3.19 -6.84
C ILE A 218 -5.64 -2.45 -5.52
N GLY A 219 -4.37 -2.37 -5.11
CA GLY A 219 -3.92 -1.57 -3.98
C GLY A 219 -3.41 -0.21 -4.43
N LEU A 220 -3.96 0.86 -3.86
CA LEU A 220 -3.59 2.26 -4.12
C LEU A 220 -2.87 2.86 -2.91
N GLY A 221 -2.18 3.97 -3.15
CA GLY A 221 -1.52 4.72 -2.09
C GLY A 221 -0.64 5.85 -2.59
N THR A 222 -0.27 6.71 -1.67
CA THR A 222 0.69 7.80 -1.82
C THR A 222 1.72 7.71 -0.71
N LEU A 223 2.96 8.09 -0.99
CA LEU A 223 4.03 8.11 -0.01
C LEU A 223 3.94 9.40 0.80
N ILE A 224 3.40 9.27 2.01
CA ILE A 224 3.13 10.40 2.89
C ILE A 224 4.46 11.06 3.28
N GLY A 225 4.58 12.33 2.91
CA GLY A 225 5.75 13.16 3.14
C GLY A 225 6.49 13.62 1.88
N LEU A 226 6.07 13.18 0.69
CA LEU A 226 6.54 13.80 -0.55
C LEU A 226 5.85 15.14 -0.81
N GLU A 227 4.54 15.21 -0.62
CA GLU A 227 3.76 16.43 -0.84
C GLU A 227 2.75 16.63 0.30
N ASP A 228 1.89 17.64 0.18
CA ASP A 228 0.74 17.84 1.08
C ASP A 228 -0.14 16.58 1.11
N TRP A 229 -0.11 15.87 2.24
CA TRP A 229 -0.75 14.57 2.37
C TRP A 229 -2.27 14.63 2.18
N ARG A 230 -2.92 15.74 2.55
CA ARG A 230 -4.37 15.92 2.42
C ARG A 230 -4.75 16.00 0.95
N THR A 231 -4.01 16.77 0.17
CA THR A 231 -4.23 16.92 -1.26
C THR A 231 -3.95 15.59 -1.98
N ASP A 232 -2.83 14.93 -1.68
CA ASP A 232 -2.50 13.61 -2.25
C ASP A 232 -3.55 12.54 -1.92
N ALA A 233 -4.04 12.53 -0.68
CA ALA A 233 -5.13 11.66 -0.28
C ALA A 233 -6.43 11.98 -1.05
N CYS A 234 -6.76 13.26 -1.27
CA CYS A 234 -7.94 13.62 -2.05
C CYS A 234 -7.85 13.13 -3.50
N PHE A 235 -6.69 13.22 -4.14
CA PHE A 235 -6.49 12.67 -5.49
C PHE A 235 -6.52 11.13 -5.51
N THR A 236 -6.02 10.48 -4.46
CA THR A 236 -6.15 9.03 -4.30
C THR A 236 -7.63 8.61 -4.16
N ALA A 237 -8.41 9.35 -3.37
CA ALA A 237 -9.85 9.13 -3.23
C ALA A 237 -10.62 9.38 -4.53
N LEU A 238 -10.22 10.39 -5.31
CA LEU A 238 -10.75 10.64 -6.66
C LEU A 238 -10.44 9.48 -7.62
N HIS A 239 -9.21 8.96 -7.58
CA HIS A 239 -8.80 7.80 -8.39
C HIS A 239 -9.57 6.53 -8.00
N LEU A 240 -9.69 6.27 -6.69
CA LEU A 240 -10.49 5.17 -6.17
C LEU A 240 -11.95 5.26 -6.67
N GLN A 241 -12.58 6.42 -6.56
CA GLN A 241 -13.95 6.63 -7.02
C GLN A 241 -14.12 6.33 -8.52
N TYR A 242 -13.18 6.78 -9.35
CA TYR A 242 -13.18 6.46 -10.78
C TYR A 242 -13.08 4.96 -11.04
N LEU A 243 -12.17 4.28 -10.34
CA LEU A 243 -11.93 2.86 -10.52
C LEU A 243 -13.15 2.04 -10.08
N GLU A 244 -13.74 2.32 -8.92
CA GLU A 244 -14.95 1.64 -8.45
C GLU A 244 -16.13 1.74 -9.42
N GLN A 245 -16.26 2.88 -10.12
CA GLN A 245 -17.30 3.10 -11.13
C GLN A 245 -17.00 2.38 -12.45
N THR A 246 -15.72 2.28 -12.82
CA THR A 246 -15.30 1.77 -14.13
C THR A 246 -15.06 0.25 -14.10
N TYR A 247 -14.44 -0.25 -13.04
CA TYR A 247 -14.02 -1.64 -12.85
C TYR A 247 -14.69 -2.23 -11.60
N TRP A 248 -16.02 -2.13 -11.53
CA TRP A 248 -16.85 -2.51 -10.37
C TRP A 248 -16.70 -3.96 -9.87
N GLN A 249 -16.12 -4.86 -10.69
CA GLN A 249 -15.84 -6.25 -10.30
C GLN A 249 -14.52 -6.40 -9.53
N THR A 250 -13.67 -5.38 -9.54
CA THR A 250 -12.37 -5.37 -8.85
C THR A 250 -12.54 -4.88 -7.42
N ARG A 251 -11.83 -5.50 -6.48
CA ARG A 251 -11.70 -5.02 -5.10
C ARG A 251 -10.59 -3.99 -4.98
N TYR A 252 -10.69 -3.12 -3.97
CA TYR A 252 -9.70 -2.07 -3.74
C TYR A 252 -9.16 -2.09 -2.33
N SER A 253 -7.88 -1.76 -2.20
CA SER A 253 -7.24 -1.49 -0.92
C SER A 253 -6.47 -0.18 -0.95
N ILE A 254 -6.32 0.47 0.21
CA ILE A 254 -5.43 1.63 0.38
C ILE A 254 -4.41 1.35 1.49
N SER A 255 -3.17 1.77 1.23
CA SER A 255 -2.07 1.77 2.20
C SER A 255 -1.63 3.21 2.51
N PHE A 256 -1.08 3.41 3.71
CA PHE A 256 -0.58 4.71 4.17
C PHE A 256 0.92 4.70 4.48
N PRO A 257 1.80 4.42 3.50
CA PRO A 257 3.23 4.42 3.77
C PRO A 257 3.72 5.83 4.11
N ARG A 258 4.11 6.07 5.37
CA ARG A 258 4.89 7.25 5.75
C ARG A 258 6.34 7.09 5.30
N LEU A 259 7.00 8.19 4.92
CA LEU A 259 8.44 8.19 4.70
C LEU A 259 9.17 7.65 5.93
N ARG A 260 10.18 6.83 5.67
CA ARG A 260 11.03 6.20 6.67
C ARG A 260 12.48 6.45 6.30
N PRO A 261 13.40 6.52 7.28
CA PRO A 261 14.82 6.57 7.00
C PRO A 261 15.25 5.45 6.05
N ILE A 262 16.20 5.77 5.18
CA ILE A 262 16.81 4.81 4.26
C ILE A 262 18.32 4.74 4.47
N ALA A 263 18.87 3.56 4.31
CA ALA A 263 20.31 3.37 4.24
C ALA A 263 20.86 3.82 2.87
N GLN A 264 21.99 4.50 2.89
CA GLN A 264 22.77 4.84 1.71
C GLN A 264 24.16 4.20 1.79
N ALA A 265 24.87 4.14 0.67
CA ALA A 265 26.25 3.68 0.64
C ALA A 265 27.12 4.43 1.66
N GLU A 266 26.82 5.71 1.87
CA GLU A 266 27.45 6.59 2.86
C GLU A 266 26.40 7.08 3.88
N GLY A 267 26.18 6.28 4.92
CA GLY A 267 25.31 6.64 6.05
C GLY A 267 23.82 6.40 5.82
N SER A 268 22.99 7.26 6.38
CA SER A 268 21.52 7.15 6.31
C SER A 268 20.91 8.48 5.90
N LYS A 269 19.88 8.44 5.07
CA LYS A 269 19.05 9.60 4.75
C LYS A 269 17.76 9.53 5.56
N SER A 270 17.58 10.48 6.46
CA SER A 270 16.33 10.71 7.18
C SER A 270 15.47 11.74 6.44
N PHE A 271 14.17 11.67 6.67
CA PHE A 271 13.19 12.61 6.12
C PHE A 271 12.53 13.33 7.28
N ALA A 272 12.01 14.55 7.03
CA ALA A 272 11.23 15.23 8.04
C ALA A 272 9.96 14.41 8.37
N HIS A 273 9.45 14.56 9.58
CA HIS A 273 8.14 14.03 9.93
C HIS A 273 7.07 14.95 9.31
N PHE A 274 6.25 14.40 8.41
CA PHE A 274 5.25 15.16 7.64
C PHE A 274 3.80 14.87 8.05
N MET A 275 3.61 13.94 8.99
CA MET A 275 2.30 13.53 9.46
C MET A 275 2.39 12.99 10.88
N GLU A 276 1.61 13.60 11.77
CA GLU A 276 1.45 13.14 13.15
C GLU A 276 0.47 11.96 13.24
N ASP A 277 0.54 11.18 14.32
CA ASP A 277 -0.31 10.00 14.49
C ASP A 277 -1.82 10.34 14.49
N ALA A 278 -2.21 11.49 15.07
CA ALA A 278 -3.59 11.95 15.03
C ALA A 278 -4.10 12.22 13.61
N GLU A 279 -3.21 12.71 12.73
CA GLU A 279 -3.53 12.94 11.32
C GLU A 279 -3.61 11.62 10.54
N LEU A 280 -2.77 10.63 10.88
CA LEU A 280 -2.88 9.30 10.29
C LEU A 280 -4.19 8.62 10.70
N VAL A 281 -4.59 8.72 11.98
CA VAL A 281 -5.92 8.25 12.42
C VAL A 281 -7.04 8.97 11.69
N GLN A 282 -6.92 10.30 11.52
CA GLN A 282 -7.90 11.10 10.78
C GLN A 282 -8.07 10.55 9.36
N LEU A 283 -6.96 10.31 8.66
CA LEU A 283 -6.95 9.81 7.29
C LEU A 283 -7.55 8.40 7.17
N ILE A 284 -7.16 7.48 8.05
CA ILE A 284 -7.73 6.11 8.10
C ILE A 284 -9.25 6.19 8.26
N CYS A 285 -9.72 6.98 9.23
CA CYS A 285 -11.15 7.11 9.50
C CYS A 285 -11.88 7.80 8.34
N ALA A 286 -11.30 8.83 7.73
CA ALA A 286 -11.89 9.51 6.57
C ALA A 286 -12.10 8.55 5.39
N TYR A 287 -11.12 7.69 5.10
CA TYR A 287 -11.25 6.69 4.03
C TYR A 287 -12.32 5.64 4.33
N ARG A 288 -12.35 5.07 5.54
CA ARG A 288 -13.40 4.13 5.94
C ARG A 288 -14.79 4.75 5.87
N LEU A 289 -14.91 6.03 6.25
CA LEU A 289 -16.18 6.75 6.17
C LEU A 289 -16.57 7.02 4.71
N PHE A 290 -15.61 7.32 3.84
CA PHE A 290 -15.84 7.59 2.42
C PHE A 290 -16.23 6.34 1.64
N ARG A 291 -15.57 5.21 1.90
CA ARG A 291 -15.84 3.89 1.32
C ARG A 291 -15.79 2.82 2.40
N ASP A 292 -16.96 2.30 2.74
CA ASP A 292 -17.11 1.28 3.78
C ASP A 292 -16.62 -0.10 3.33
N ASP A 293 -16.55 -0.36 2.02
CA ASP A 293 -16.01 -1.59 1.39
C ASP A 293 -14.50 -1.59 1.13
N LEU A 294 -13.82 -0.47 1.38
CA LEU A 294 -12.40 -0.34 1.11
C LEU A 294 -11.57 -1.20 2.08
N GLU A 295 -10.67 -2.04 1.59
CA GLU A 295 -9.67 -2.67 2.45
C GLU A 295 -8.60 -1.65 2.84
N ILE A 296 -8.21 -1.64 4.11
CA ILE A 296 -7.22 -0.70 4.64
C ILE A 296 -6.05 -1.45 5.23
N ALA A 297 -4.87 -1.27 4.64
CA ALA A 297 -3.66 -2.00 4.98
C ALA A 297 -2.70 -1.18 5.86
N MET A 298 -2.19 -1.82 6.91
CA MET A 298 -1.13 -1.30 7.77
C MET A 298 0.15 -2.11 7.58
N SER A 299 1.29 -1.44 7.52
CA SER A 299 2.60 -2.10 7.41
C SER A 299 3.46 -1.89 8.65
N THR A 300 4.59 -2.60 8.73
CA THR A 300 5.63 -2.44 9.76
C THR A 300 6.42 -1.13 9.65
N ARG A 301 6.04 -0.22 8.75
CA ARG A 301 6.52 1.18 8.76
C ARG A 301 6.08 1.93 10.01
N GLU A 302 4.97 1.52 10.60
CA GLU A 302 4.39 2.16 11.77
C GLU A 302 4.88 1.52 13.07
N GLN A 303 4.97 2.32 14.13
CA GLN A 303 5.48 1.88 15.43
C GLN A 303 4.48 0.95 16.13
N GLU A 304 5.00 0.08 17.01
CA GLU A 304 4.20 -0.88 17.79
C GLU A 304 2.98 -0.24 18.45
N THR A 305 3.19 0.87 19.17
CA THR A 305 2.13 1.58 19.90
C THR A 305 1.01 2.03 18.99
N PHE A 306 1.32 2.63 17.84
CA PHE A 306 0.31 3.07 16.90
C PHE A 306 -0.46 1.87 16.32
N ARG A 307 0.27 0.82 15.93
CA ARG A 307 -0.31 -0.39 15.33
C ARG A 307 -1.26 -1.11 16.27
N ASP A 308 -0.94 -1.16 17.56
CA ASP A 308 -1.79 -1.76 18.58
C ASP A 308 -3.15 -1.05 18.64
N HIS A 309 -3.16 0.28 18.63
CA HIS A 309 -4.40 1.05 18.67
C HIS A 309 -5.15 1.08 17.33
N ALA A 310 -4.43 0.98 16.20
CA ALA A 310 -5.00 1.09 14.86
C ALA A 310 -5.94 -0.06 14.47
N VAL A 311 -5.82 -1.24 15.10
CA VAL A 311 -6.68 -2.42 14.86
C VAL A 311 -8.16 -2.05 14.90
N GLN A 312 -8.54 -1.12 15.77
CA GLN A 312 -9.92 -0.73 15.99
C GLN A 312 -10.40 0.45 15.14
N LEU A 313 -9.50 1.06 14.36
CA LEU A 313 -9.73 2.38 13.74
C LEU A 313 -10.02 2.34 12.25
N GLY A 314 -10.11 1.15 11.64
CA GLY A 314 -10.47 0.99 10.23
C GLY A 314 -9.65 -0.05 9.46
N ILE A 315 -8.53 -0.49 10.05
CA ILE A 315 -7.60 -1.44 9.46
C ILE A 315 -8.26 -2.80 9.28
N THR A 316 -8.02 -3.41 8.12
CA THR A 316 -8.53 -4.75 7.77
C THR A 316 -7.41 -5.73 7.50
N SER A 317 -6.20 -5.26 7.20
CA SER A 317 -5.03 -6.12 7.00
C SER A 317 -3.74 -5.53 7.57
N MET A 318 -2.86 -6.38 8.08
CA MET A 318 -1.58 -5.99 8.69
C MET A 318 -0.44 -6.91 8.23
N SER A 319 0.74 -6.36 7.96
CA SER A 319 1.96 -7.19 7.81
C SER A 319 2.67 -7.43 9.14
N ALA A 320 3.23 -8.61 9.38
CA ALA A 320 3.94 -8.89 10.63
C ALA A 320 5.22 -9.70 10.40
N GLY A 321 6.25 -9.51 11.24
CA GLY A 321 7.56 -10.11 11.02
C GLY A 321 8.15 -9.76 9.65
N SER A 322 7.86 -8.58 9.13
CA SER A 322 8.30 -8.16 7.78
C SER A 322 9.83 -8.05 7.70
N LYS A 323 10.39 -8.45 6.57
CA LYS A 323 11.76 -8.14 6.16
C LYS A 323 11.71 -7.33 4.87
N THR A 324 12.40 -6.20 4.82
CA THR A 324 12.32 -5.25 3.70
C THR A 324 13.52 -5.31 2.77
N ASN A 325 14.26 -6.42 2.83
CA ASN A 325 15.45 -6.71 2.04
C ASN A 325 15.35 -8.07 1.33
N PRO A 326 16.00 -8.25 0.15
CA PRO A 326 15.91 -9.51 -0.58
C PRO A 326 16.57 -10.67 0.15
N GLY A 327 15.80 -11.72 0.45
CA GLY A 327 16.31 -12.88 1.19
C GLY A 327 16.37 -12.65 2.71
N GLY A 328 15.64 -11.68 3.25
CA GLY A 328 15.76 -11.29 4.65
C GLY A 328 15.32 -12.34 5.68
N TYR A 329 14.63 -13.41 5.26
CA TYR A 329 14.12 -14.42 6.19
C TYR A 329 15.12 -15.54 6.48
N ALA A 330 15.91 -15.97 5.49
CA ALA A 330 16.83 -17.09 5.58
C ALA A 330 18.13 -16.86 4.81
N VAL A 331 18.04 -16.37 3.58
CA VAL A 331 19.13 -16.45 2.58
C VAL A 331 20.18 -15.37 2.76
N ALA A 332 19.75 -14.12 2.91
CA ALA A 332 20.61 -12.94 3.04
C ALA A 332 20.06 -11.95 4.09
N PRO A 333 20.00 -12.32 5.39
CA PRO A 333 19.45 -11.45 6.43
C PRO A 333 20.13 -10.08 6.56
N GLN A 334 21.36 -9.96 6.04
CA GLN A 334 22.18 -8.75 6.08
C GLN A 334 22.15 -7.93 4.78
N SER A 335 21.40 -8.35 3.76
CA SER A 335 21.27 -7.54 2.54
C SER A 335 20.52 -6.25 2.86
N LEU A 336 20.77 -5.18 2.10
CA LEU A 336 20.20 -3.88 2.40
C LEU A 336 18.66 -3.87 2.33
N GLU A 337 18.05 -3.33 3.38
CA GLU A 337 16.63 -3.00 3.47
C GLU A 337 16.24 -1.82 2.59
N GLN A 338 15.01 -1.85 2.08
CA GLN A 338 14.45 -0.73 1.30
C GLN A 338 14.22 0.51 2.18
N PHE A 339 13.84 0.28 3.43
CA PHE A 339 13.57 1.28 4.46
C PHE A 339 13.57 0.61 5.84
N GLU A 340 13.81 1.41 6.87
CA GLU A 340 13.79 0.97 8.28
C GLU A 340 12.35 0.70 8.78
N ILE A 341 12.11 -0.51 9.30
CA ILE A 341 10.87 -0.91 9.98
C ILE A 341 10.81 -0.31 11.40
N SER A 342 9.62 -0.19 12.00
CA SER A 342 9.51 0.17 13.45
C SER A 342 8.58 -0.72 14.26
N ASP A 343 8.27 -1.89 13.71
CA ASP A 343 7.68 -2.98 14.47
C ASP A 343 8.35 -4.28 14.02
N GLU A 344 9.23 -4.78 14.88
CA GLU A 344 10.02 -6.00 14.64
C GLU A 344 9.38 -7.24 15.28
N ARG A 345 8.20 -7.09 15.90
CA ARG A 345 7.54 -8.18 16.62
C ARG A 345 7.22 -9.32 15.66
N SER A 346 7.36 -10.54 16.19
CA SER A 346 7.06 -11.75 15.43
C SER A 346 5.58 -11.82 15.03
N PRO A 347 5.24 -12.57 13.97
CA PRO A 347 3.85 -12.78 13.57
C PRO A 347 2.97 -13.33 14.70
N ALA A 348 3.50 -14.20 15.56
CA ALA A 348 2.79 -14.74 16.72
C ALA A 348 2.43 -13.65 17.75
N VAL A 349 3.36 -12.75 18.05
CA VAL A 349 3.12 -11.64 18.98
C VAL A 349 2.07 -10.67 18.44
N ILE A 350 2.10 -10.37 17.14
CA ILE A 350 1.07 -9.53 16.50
C ILE A 350 -0.30 -10.23 16.52
N ALA A 351 -0.35 -11.54 16.26
CA ALA A 351 -1.59 -12.30 16.32
C ALA A 351 -2.19 -12.30 17.74
N ASP A 352 -1.36 -12.45 18.78
CA ASP A 352 -1.82 -12.40 20.17
C ASP A 352 -2.26 -10.98 20.57
N MET A 353 -1.59 -9.94 20.09
CA MET A 353 -2.02 -8.55 20.26
C MET A 353 -3.41 -8.30 19.64
N ILE A 354 -3.66 -8.84 18.44
CA ILE A 354 -4.98 -8.75 17.77
C ILE A 354 -6.05 -9.48 18.59
N ARG A 355 -5.75 -10.71 19.07
CA ARG A 355 -6.66 -11.50 19.91
C ARG A 355 -6.99 -10.84 21.25
N ALA A 356 -6.00 -10.22 21.90
CA ALA A 356 -6.18 -9.51 23.15
C ALA A 356 -7.20 -8.36 23.05
N GLN A 357 -7.39 -7.81 21.85
CA GLN A 357 -8.38 -6.77 21.56
C GLN A 357 -9.76 -7.33 21.13
N GLY A 358 -9.92 -8.66 21.12
CA GLY A 358 -11.14 -9.35 20.72
C GLY A 358 -11.35 -9.41 19.21
N TYR A 359 -10.27 -9.37 18.43
CA TYR A 359 -10.26 -9.57 16.97
C TYR A 359 -9.58 -10.91 16.63
N GLU A 360 -9.90 -11.47 15.46
CA GLU A 360 -9.32 -12.71 14.95
C GLU A 360 -8.25 -12.41 13.89
N PRO A 361 -6.99 -12.83 14.08
CA PRO A 361 -5.98 -12.78 13.03
C PRO A 361 -6.25 -13.86 11.97
N VAL A 362 -6.53 -13.44 10.75
CA VAL A 362 -6.83 -14.32 9.62
C VAL A 362 -5.57 -14.54 8.78
N TRP A 363 -5.05 -15.76 8.83
CA TRP A 363 -3.85 -16.18 8.10
C TRP A 363 -4.14 -16.63 6.67
N LYS A 364 -5.37 -17.09 6.43
CA LYS A 364 -5.90 -17.59 5.17
C LYS A 364 -7.33 -17.09 4.98
N ASP A 365 -7.54 -16.29 3.96
CA ASP A 365 -8.85 -15.69 3.65
C ASP A 365 -9.41 -16.12 2.28
N TRP A 366 -8.71 -17.02 1.58
CA TRP A 366 -9.06 -17.46 0.24
C TRP A 366 -8.68 -18.93 0.03
N ASP A 367 -9.47 -19.64 -0.77
CA ASP A 367 -9.16 -21.00 -1.22
C ASP A 367 -9.67 -21.20 -2.65
N GLN A 368 -8.88 -21.83 -3.52
CA GLN A 368 -9.26 -22.10 -4.91
C GLN A 368 -10.42 -23.10 -5.02
N THR A 369 -10.68 -23.89 -3.98
CA THR A 369 -11.84 -24.81 -3.93
C THR A 369 -13.19 -24.10 -3.84
N LEU A 370 -13.21 -22.77 -3.66
CA LEU A 370 -14.41 -21.94 -3.60
C LEU A 370 -14.77 -21.26 -4.94
N LEU A 371 -14.02 -21.55 -6.01
CA LEU A 371 -14.31 -21.19 -7.41
C LEU A 371 -14.92 -22.38 -8.15
#